data_AF-A0A653D0W7-F1
#
_entry.id   AF-A0A653D0W7-F1
#
_cell.length_a   1.000
_cell.length_b   1.000
_cell.length_c   1.000
_cell.angle_alpha   90.00
_cell.angle_beta   90.00
_cell.angle_gamma   90.00
#
_symmetry.space_group_name_H-M   'P 1'
#
loop_
_entity.id
_entity.type
_entity.pdbx_description
1 polymer ?
#
loop_
_entity_poly.entity_id
_entity_poly.type
_entity_poly.pdbx_seq_one_letter_code
_entity_poly.pdbx_strand_id
1 'polypeptide(L)'
;MSAIINECDLGQRSILHAVKVKSRSVLAKPRHSFIDEDDEDDKHGSKPLCEILNDTMFSNEDSSKNSSNAEDDSPTKKGNKKVHFYVFCPTCKALKHGKLRVRCHFCKSGAFTVHSDPQNWNAVLSPKQITGLCENSPELCADLLNNREPTFAEFYFKCSEHTSLGEQDEAVPLYLIRPNLSDIPCLACGDVSDPVFVFPCPEGHVTCLDCFRQYCITKLSERQFWQHPEYGYTLACPAGCADSFIKEIHHFRLLTNNQYAQYQRFGTEEFVLRSGGVLCPQPGCGMGILADPDCTKITCINGCG
;
A
#
# COMPACT_ATOMS: atom_id res chain seq x y z
N MET A 1 -19.09 -3.55 -29.92
CA MET A 1 -18.04 -4.09 -29.03
C MET A 1 -18.76 -5.01 -28.04
N SER A 2 -18.54 -6.32 -28.12
CA SER A 2 -19.17 -7.30 -27.22
C SER A 2 -18.17 -7.70 -26.15
N ALA A 3 -18.43 -7.36 -24.89
CA ALA A 3 -17.63 -7.81 -23.76
C ALA A 3 -18.18 -9.15 -23.24
N ILE A 4 -17.29 -10.11 -22.96
CA ILE A 4 -17.65 -11.41 -22.39
C ILE A 4 -17.62 -11.26 -20.86
N ILE A 5 -18.75 -11.48 -20.20
CA ILE A 5 -18.94 -11.26 -18.74
C ILE A 5 -17.92 -12.04 -17.89
N ASN A 6 -17.39 -13.15 -18.40
CA ASN A 6 -16.41 -13.99 -17.70
C ASN A 6 -15.07 -13.30 -17.43
N GLU A 7 -14.80 -12.16 -18.06
CA GLU A 7 -13.60 -11.35 -17.83
C GLU A 7 -13.82 -10.24 -16.78
N CYS A 8 -15.05 -10.09 -16.26
CA CYS A 8 -15.38 -9.08 -15.27
C CYS A 8 -15.40 -9.69 -13.85
N ASP A 9 -14.57 -9.16 -12.94
CA ASP A 9 -14.50 -9.55 -11.52
C ASP A 9 -15.73 -9.00 -10.75
N LEU A 10 -16.87 -9.68 -10.88
CA LEU A 10 -18.12 -9.35 -10.20
C LEU A 10 -18.18 -10.02 -8.82
N GLY A 11 -18.45 -9.23 -7.78
CA GLY A 11 -18.61 -9.72 -6.42
C GLY A 11 -19.90 -10.54 -6.21
N GLN A 12 -20.01 -11.22 -5.06
CA GLN A 12 -21.27 -11.88 -4.69
C GLN A 12 -22.38 -10.82 -4.54
N ARG A 13 -23.57 -11.12 -5.10
CA ARG A 13 -24.77 -10.25 -5.14
C ARG A 13 -24.64 -8.98 -5.98
N SER A 14 -23.73 -8.92 -6.95
CA SER A 14 -23.70 -7.82 -7.92
C SER A 14 -24.97 -7.81 -8.80
N ILE A 15 -25.60 -6.63 -8.92
CA ILE A 15 -26.70 -6.38 -9.85
C ILE A 15 -26.12 -5.78 -11.12
N LEU A 16 -26.35 -6.42 -12.26
CA LEU A 16 -25.94 -5.93 -13.57
C LEU A 16 -27.10 -5.21 -14.25
N HIS A 17 -26.92 -3.92 -14.55
CA HIS A 17 -27.85 -3.16 -15.38
C HIS A 17 -27.37 -3.15 -16.84
N ALA A 18 -28.01 -3.95 -17.69
CA ALA A 18 -27.75 -3.96 -19.12
C ALA A 18 -28.60 -2.88 -19.82
N VAL A 19 -27.97 -1.80 -20.30
CA VAL A 19 -28.66 -0.74 -21.04
C VAL A 19 -28.46 -0.95 -22.54
N LYS A 20 -29.55 -1.26 -23.25
CA LYS A 20 -29.53 -1.37 -24.73
C LYS A 20 -29.61 0.02 -25.34
N VAL A 21 -28.46 0.57 -25.74
CA VAL A 21 -28.41 1.82 -26.50
C VAL A 21 -28.92 1.54 -27.92
N LYS A 22 -30.10 2.05 -28.27
CA LYS A 22 -30.57 2.09 -29.66
C LYS A 22 -29.76 3.18 -30.38
N SER A 23 -28.89 2.79 -31.31
CA SER A 23 -28.23 3.75 -32.21
C SER A 23 -29.31 4.54 -32.96
N ARG A 24 -29.38 5.86 -32.75
CA ARG A 24 -30.16 6.73 -33.63
C ARG A 24 -29.51 6.71 -35.01
N SER A 25 -30.28 6.33 -36.02
CA SER A 25 -29.90 6.44 -37.42
C SER A 25 -29.59 7.90 -37.75
N VAL A 26 -28.42 8.12 -38.35
CA VAL A 26 -27.94 9.41 -38.86
C VAL A 26 -28.98 10.00 -39.83
N LEU A 27 -29.59 11.13 -39.46
CA LEU A 27 -30.24 12.03 -40.42
C LEU A 27 -29.34 13.23 -40.66
N ALA A 28 -29.19 13.57 -41.94
CA ALA A 28 -28.29 14.58 -42.50
C ALA A 28 -28.43 15.96 -41.84
N LYS A 29 -27.29 16.60 -41.52
CA LYS A 29 -27.23 18.04 -41.24
C LYS A 29 -27.04 18.84 -42.54
N PRO A 30 -27.70 20.00 -42.71
CA PRO A 30 -27.38 20.97 -43.75
C PRO A 30 -26.09 21.74 -43.42
N ARG A 31 -25.41 22.18 -44.48
CA ARG A 31 -24.15 22.93 -44.48
C ARG A 31 -24.35 24.38 -44.03
N HIS A 32 -23.50 24.89 -43.13
CA HIS A 32 -22.88 26.23 -43.22
C HIS A 32 -21.78 26.45 -42.14
N SER A 33 -20.52 26.31 -42.57
CA SER A 33 -19.34 27.18 -42.40
C SER A 33 -18.93 27.86 -41.06
N PHE A 34 -17.67 27.56 -40.66
CA PHE A 34 -16.71 28.22 -39.74
C PHE A 34 -17.02 28.09 -38.23
N ILE A 35 -16.19 27.47 -37.37
CA ILE A 35 -14.73 27.56 -37.12
C ILE A 35 -14.16 26.15 -36.81
N ASP A 36 -12.93 25.87 -37.26
CA ASP A 36 -12.18 24.65 -36.97
C ASP A 36 -11.72 24.63 -35.50
N GLU A 37 -12.17 23.64 -34.73
CA GLU A 37 -11.49 23.13 -33.53
C GLU A 37 -11.31 21.63 -33.74
N ASP A 38 -10.05 21.18 -33.70
CA ASP A 38 -9.65 19.78 -33.86
C ASP A 38 -10.24 18.92 -32.72
N ASP A 39 -11.31 18.18 -33.03
CA ASP A 39 -11.80 17.08 -32.19
C ASP A 39 -10.87 15.86 -32.39
N GLU A 40 -9.79 15.79 -31.61
CA GLU A 40 -9.09 14.51 -31.40
C GLU A 40 -9.98 13.58 -30.57
N ASP A 41 -10.27 12.43 -31.16
CA ASP A 41 -11.09 11.33 -30.67
C ASP A 41 -10.48 10.72 -29.39
N ASP A 42 -10.78 11.31 -28.24
CA ASP A 42 -10.30 10.93 -26.91
C ASP A 42 -10.93 9.60 -26.44
N LYS A 43 -10.49 8.49 -27.07
CA LYS A 43 -10.74 7.12 -26.59
C LYS A 43 -9.77 6.75 -25.47
N HIS A 44 -9.70 7.54 -24.41
CA HIS A 44 -9.05 7.13 -23.17
C HIS A 44 -10.05 6.44 -22.25
N GLY A 45 -10.27 5.13 -22.49
CA GLY A 45 -10.72 4.26 -21.42
C GLY A 45 -9.60 4.15 -20.38
N SER A 46 -9.85 4.60 -19.15
CA SER A 46 -8.93 4.51 -18.01
C SER A 46 -8.50 3.06 -17.83
N LYS A 47 -7.21 2.76 -18.01
CA LYS A 47 -6.66 1.43 -17.77
C LYS A 47 -6.64 1.16 -16.26
N PRO A 48 -6.86 -0.07 -15.80
CA PRO A 48 -6.76 -0.38 -14.37
C PRO A 48 -5.37 -0.02 -13.86
N LEU A 49 -5.27 0.46 -12.62
CA LEU A 49 -4.02 0.99 -12.07
C LEU A 49 -2.82 0.06 -12.31
N CYS A 50 -2.98 -1.25 -12.13
CA CYS A 50 -1.96 -2.27 -12.35
C CYS A 50 -1.38 -2.32 -13.79
N GLU A 51 -2.03 -1.72 -14.78
CA GLU A 51 -1.56 -1.59 -16.16
C GLU A 51 -0.91 -0.23 -16.46
N ILE A 52 -1.10 0.76 -15.59
CA ILE A 52 -0.49 2.10 -15.67
C ILE A 52 0.82 2.16 -14.86
N LEU A 53 1.05 1.21 -13.94
CA LEU A 53 2.22 1.19 -13.07
C LEU A 53 3.53 0.99 -13.85
N ASN A 54 4.29 2.07 -14.02
CA ASN A 54 5.71 2.02 -14.34
C ASN A 54 6.53 2.22 -13.06
N ASP A 55 7.75 1.66 -12.99
CA ASP A 55 8.66 1.75 -11.83
C ASP A 55 8.84 3.19 -11.31
N THR A 56 8.75 4.19 -12.20
CA THR A 56 8.91 5.61 -11.92
C THR A 56 7.74 6.26 -11.18
N MET A 57 6.53 5.70 -11.23
CA MET A 57 5.34 6.32 -10.61
C MET A 57 5.28 6.16 -9.07
N PHE A 58 6.15 5.33 -8.49
CA PHE A 58 6.18 5.12 -7.04
C PHE A 58 7.51 5.49 -6.39
N SER A 59 8.40 6.21 -7.07
CA SER A 59 9.53 6.86 -6.39
C SER A 59 8.96 7.92 -5.45
N ASN A 60 9.36 7.90 -4.17
CA ASN A 60 9.08 9.03 -3.30
C ASN A 60 9.98 10.18 -3.77
N GLU A 61 9.34 11.23 -4.29
CA GLU A 61 9.84 12.58 -4.61
C GLU A 61 10.02 12.95 -6.08
N ASP A 62 9.46 14.12 -6.38
CA ASP A 62 9.58 14.91 -7.60
C ASP A 62 11.06 15.20 -7.89
N SER A 63 11.52 14.77 -9.06
CA SER A 63 12.78 15.24 -9.62
C SER A 63 12.65 15.35 -11.13
N SER A 64 12.29 16.57 -11.55
CA SER A 64 12.47 17.08 -12.89
C SER A 64 13.92 16.84 -13.32
N LYS A 65 14.15 15.94 -14.29
CA LYS A 65 15.32 16.00 -15.17
C LYS A 65 15.15 15.15 -16.44
N ASN A 66 15.24 15.88 -17.55
CA ASN A 66 15.42 15.44 -18.93
C ASN A 66 16.49 14.36 -19.10
N SER A 67 16.26 13.41 -20.00
CA SER A 67 17.24 12.82 -20.93
C SER A 67 16.45 12.04 -21.98
N SER A 68 16.20 12.61 -23.15
CA SER A 68 17.01 12.50 -24.38
C SER A 68 17.06 11.09 -24.97
N ASN A 69 16.37 10.97 -26.10
CA ASN A 69 16.27 9.82 -27.00
C ASN A 69 17.60 9.09 -27.21
N ALA A 70 17.55 7.76 -27.11
CA ALA A 70 18.41 6.87 -27.87
C ALA A 70 17.53 5.70 -28.36
N GLU A 71 17.35 5.66 -29.67
CA GLU A 71 16.74 4.55 -30.39
C GLU A 71 17.67 3.33 -30.28
N ASP A 72 17.16 2.20 -29.79
CA ASP A 72 17.78 0.91 -30.03
C ASP A 72 16.70 -0.11 -30.40
N ASP A 73 16.77 -0.55 -31.65
CA ASP A 73 15.88 -1.45 -32.35
C ASP A 73 16.31 -2.89 -32.05
N SER A 74 15.55 -3.60 -31.21
CA SER A 74 15.55 -5.07 -31.25
C SER A 74 14.29 -5.67 -30.60
N PRO A 75 13.52 -6.51 -31.33
CA PRO A 75 12.27 -7.09 -30.84
C PRO A 75 12.58 -8.36 -30.04
N THR A 76 13.08 -8.22 -28.82
CA THR A 76 13.11 -9.34 -27.87
C THR A 76 11.83 -9.36 -27.05
N LYS A 77 11.16 -10.52 -27.06
CA LYS A 77 9.92 -10.84 -26.34
C LYS A 77 10.06 -10.62 -24.83
N LYS A 78 9.96 -9.38 -24.36
CA LYS A 78 9.61 -9.09 -22.96
C LYS A 78 8.12 -9.35 -22.82
N GLY A 79 7.76 -10.56 -22.38
CA GLY A 79 6.40 -10.81 -21.90
C GLY A 79 6.07 -9.76 -20.83
N ASN A 80 4.93 -9.07 -20.95
CA ASN A 80 4.48 -8.06 -19.98
C ASN A 80 4.57 -8.65 -18.56
N LYS A 81 5.64 -8.32 -17.81
CA LYS A 81 5.76 -8.64 -16.39
C LYS A 81 4.58 -7.93 -15.72
N LYS A 82 3.58 -8.70 -15.27
CA LYS A 82 2.36 -8.14 -14.65
C LYS A 82 2.75 -7.47 -13.34
N VAL A 83 2.30 -6.22 -13.16
CA VAL A 83 2.54 -5.51 -11.91
C VAL A 83 1.57 -6.02 -10.86
N HIS A 84 2.11 -6.46 -9.73
CA HIS A 84 1.36 -6.99 -8.61
C HIS A 84 1.57 -6.11 -7.37
N PHE A 85 0.49 -5.90 -6.61
CA PHE A 85 0.61 -5.38 -5.26
C PHE A 85 0.96 -6.52 -4.30
N TYR A 86 1.76 -6.23 -3.28
CA TYR A 86 2.11 -7.18 -2.24
C TYR A 86 1.41 -6.79 -0.94
N VAL A 87 0.82 -7.77 -0.27
CA VAL A 87 0.10 -7.59 1.00
C VAL A 87 0.52 -8.64 2.02
N PHE A 88 0.43 -8.29 3.30
CA PHE A 88 0.35 -9.29 4.36
C PHE A 88 -1.12 -9.65 4.57
N CYS A 89 -1.47 -10.91 4.29
CA CYS A 89 -2.83 -11.40 4.49
C CYS A 89 -2.97 -12.01 5.91
N PRO A 90 -3.88 -11.50 6.75
CA PRO A 90 -4.11 -12.06 8.10
C PRO A 90 -4.63 -13.50 8.07
N THR A 91 -5.44 -13.85 7.08
CA THR A 91 -6.02 -15.19 6.90
C THR A 91 -4.97 -16.21 6.46
N CYS A 92 -4.17 -15.89 5.44
CA CYS A 92 -3.07 -16.74 5.00
C CYS A 92 -1.86 -16.72 5.95
N LYS A 93 -1.75 -15.68 6.78
CA LYS A 93 -0.58 -15.39 7.64
C LYS A 93 0.73 -15.32 6.86
N ALA A 94 0.68 -14.74 5.66
CA ALA A 94 1.81 -14.71 4.73
C ALA A 94 1.76 -13.52 3.77
N LEU A 95 2.90 -13.25 3.14
CA LEU A 95 3.02 -12.39 1.96
C LEU A 95 2.23 -13.00 0.79
N LYS A 96 1.35 -12.21 0.20
CA LYS A 96 0.48 -12.61 -0.91
C LYS A 96 0.31 -11.45 -1.90
N HIS A 97 -0.24 -11.75 -3.07
CA HIS A 97 -0.66 -10.71 -4.01
C HIS A 97 -1.93 -10.01 -3.53
N GLY A 98 -1.97 -8.69 -3.68
CA GLY A 98 -3.08 -7.83 -3.29
C GLY A 98 -3.87 -7.33 -4.50
N LYS A 99 -5.16 -7.09 -4.28
CA LYS A 99 -6.02 -6.28 -5.16
C LYS A 99 -6.34 -4.97 -4.48
N LEU A 100 -6.11 -3.86 -5.17
CA LEU A 100 -6.58 -2.55 -4.75
C LEU A 100 -8.10 -2.46 -4.90
N ARG A 101 -8.76 -1.91 -3.89
CA ARG A 101 -10.19 -1.63 -3.86
C ARG A 101 -10.41 -0.19 -3.40
N VAL A 102 -11.55 0.37 -3.74
CA VAL A 102 -11.95 1.72 -3.35
C VAL A 102 -13.35 1.69 -2.73
N ARG A 103 -13.58 2.59 -1.77
CA ARG A 103 -14.89 2.87 -1.17
C ARG A 103 -14.99 4.35 -0.82
N CYS A 104 -16.19 4.82 -0.52
CA CYS A 104 -16.39 6.15 0.03
C CYS A 104 -15.73 6.24 1.41
N HIS A 105 -14.90 7.26 1.64
CA HIS A 105 -14.25 7.50 2.94
C HIS A 105 -15.26 7.69 4.08
N PHE A 106 -16.44 8.24 3.79
CA PHE A 106 -17.43 8.63 4.79
C PHE A 106 -18.45 7.52 5.09
N CYS A 107 -19.21 7.08 4.09
CA CYS A 107 -20.25 6.06 4.28
C CYS A 107 -19.74 4.62 4.11
N LYS A 108 -18.46 4.43 3.74
CA LYS A 108 -17.81 3.13 3.48
C LYS A 108 -18.43 2.28 2.37
N SER A 109 -19.35 2.84 1.58
CA SER A 109 -19.96 2.15 0.45
C SER A 109 -18.97 1.93 -0.70
N GLY A 110 -19.00 0.74 -1.30
CA GLY A 110 -18.10 0.34 -2.38
C GLY A 110 -18.45 0.90 -3.77
N ALA A 111 -19.66 1.43 -3.97
CA ALA A 111 -20.04 2.10 -5.22
C ALA A 111 -19.54 3.55 -5.19
N PHE A 112 -18.24 3.70 -5.43
CA PHE A 112 -17.55 4.98 -5.43
C PHE A 112 -16.73 5.14 -6.71
N THR A 113 -17.01 6.21 -7.44
CA THR A 113 -16.33 6.52 -8.71
C THR A 113 -15.32 7.64 -8.47
N VAL A 114 -14.03 7.33 -8.64
CA VAL A 114 -12.95 8.30 -8.44
C VAL A 114 -12.87 9.29 -9.60
N HIS A 115 -12.53 10.55 -9.31
CA HIS A 115 -12.32 11.57 -10.36
C HIS A 115 -10.96 11.43 -11.05
N SER A 116 -9.99 10.81 -10.39
CA SER A 116 -8.66 10.55 -10.94
C SER A 116 -8.13 9.21 -10.43
N ASP A 117 -7.32 8.55 -11.27
CA ASP A 117 -6.63 7.33 -10.88
C ASP A 117 -5.45 7.67 -9.93
N PRO A 118 -5.21 6.86 -8.87
CA PRO A 118 -4.10 7.10 -7.96
C PRO A 118 -2.75 6.89 -8.64
N GLN A 119 -1.86 7.88 -8.59
CA GLN A 119 -0.57 7.82 -9.29
C GLN A 119 0.59 7.33 -8.42
N ASN A 120 0.47 7.35 -7.10
CA ASN A 120 1.54 6.97 -6.17
C ASN A 120 0.98 6.39 -4.86
N TRP A 121 1.86 5.87 -4.00
CA TRP A 121 1.45 5.26 -2.73
C TRP A 121 0.85 6.29 -1.76
N ASN A 122 1.26 7.56 -1.83
CA ASN A 122 0.66 8.60 -0.98
C ASN A 122 -0.83 8.79 -1.32
N ALA A 123 -1.20 8.79 -2.59
CA ALA A 123 -2.58 8.90 -3.04
C ALA A 123 -3.48 7.75 -2.56
N VAL A 124 -2.88 6.58 -2.27
CA VAL A 124 -3.57 5.37 -1.82
C VAL A 124 -3.61 5.26 -0.29
N LEU A 125 -2.47 5.52 0.36
CA LEU A 125 -2.29 5.27 1.80
C LEU A 125 -2.75 6.44 2.67
N SER A 126 -2.63 7.68 2.18
CA SER A 126 -3.05 8.84 2.94
C SER A 126 -4.56 9.08 2.78
N PRO A 127 -5.25 9.50 3.85
CA PRO A 127 -6.67 9.82 3.75
C PRO A 127 -6.89 11.09 2.91
N LYS A 128 -8.09 11.20 2.33
CA LYS A 128 -8.59 12.42 1.65
C LYS A 128 -7.69 12.96 0.52
N GLN A 129 -7.07 12.06 -0.25
CA GLN A 129 -6.20 12.44 -1.38
C GLN A 129 -6.94 12.60 -2.70
N ILE A 130 -7.89 11.71 -2.98
CA ILE A 130 -8.63 11.66 -4.24
C ILE A 130 -10.10 11.87 -3.97
N THR A 131 -10.72 12.79 -4.71
CA THR A 131 -12.16 13.03 -4.65
C THR A 131 -12.90 12.11 -5.62
N GLY A 132 -14.20 11.95 -5.41
CA GLY A 132 -15.05 11.15 -6.28
C GLY A 132 -16.51 11.25 -5.91
N LEU A 133 -17.35 10.48 -6.58
CA LEU A 133 -18.80 10.45 -6.39
C LEU A 133 -19.23 9.15 -5.70
N CYS A 134 -20.03 9.28 -4.65
CA CYS A 134 -20.65 8.15 -3.95
C CYS A 134 -22.03 7.87 -4.57
N GLU A 135 -22.19 6.70 -5.20
CA GLU A 135 -23.40 6.39 -5.98
C GLU A 135 -24.52 5.79 -5.12
N ASN A 136 -24.16 4.98 -4.13
CA ASN A 136 -25.14 4.27 -3.30
C ASN A 136 -25.78 5.13 -2.20
N SER A 137 -25.12 6.21 -1.77
CA SER A 137 -25.60 7.00 -0.63
C SER A 137 -25.23 8.50 -0.75
N PRO A 138 -25.63 9.18 -1.85
CA PRO A 138 -25.31 10.58 -2.06
C PRO A 138 -25.95 11.49 -1.01
N GLU A 139 -27.20 11.22 -0.61
CA GLU A 139 -27.91 11.99 0.44
C GLU A 139 -27.25 11.80 1.81
N LEU A 140 -26.93 10.56 2.19
CA LEU A 140 -26.21 10.28 3.43
C LEU A 140 -24.86 10.98 3.49
N CYS A 141 -24.11 11.01 2.38
CA CYS A 141 -22.86 11.73 2.30
C CYS A 141 -23.07 13.25 2.38
N ALA A 142 -24.06 13.80 1.69
CA ALA A 142 -24.39 15.22 1.76
C ALA A 142 -24.75 15.66 3.19
N ASP A 143 -25.55 14.84 3.89
CA ASP A 143 -25.95 15.06 5.28
C ASP A 143 -24.77 14.94 6.24
N LEU A 144 -23.98 13.87 6.14
CA LEU A 144 -22.78 13.67 6.98
C LEU A 144 -21.78 14.82 6.83
N LEU A 145 -21.63 15.33 5.61
CA LEU A 145 -20.68 16.40 5.30
C LEU A 145 -21.27 17.79 5.51
N ASN A 146 -22.59 17.91 5.70
CA ASN A 146 -23.33 19.17 5.60
C ASN A 146 -22.92 20.00 4.36
N ASN A 147 -22.59 19.32 3.26
CA ASN A 147 -22.02 19.90 2.03
C ASN A 147 -20.80 20.83 2.25
N ARG A 148 -20.01 20.61 3.30
CA ARG A 148 -18.83 21.46 3.61
C ARG A 148 -17.55 21.03 2.90
N GLU A 149 -17.45 19.76 2.53
CA GLU A 149 -16.31 19.20 1.82
C GLU A 149 -16.78 18.19 0.77
N PRO A 150 -16.00 17.95 -0.29
CA PRO A 150 -16.32 16.90 -1.26
C PRO A 150 -16.18 15.51 -0.65
N THR A 151 -16.79 14.52 -1.30
CA THR A 151 -16.56 13.11 -0.97
C THR A 151 -15.18 12.66 -1.42
N PHE A 152 -14.51 11.89 -0.56
CA PHE A 152 -13.16 11.37 -0.81
C PHE A 152 -13.17 9.86 -0.94
N ALA A 153 -12.25 9.36 -1.77
CA ALA A 153 -11.93 7.95 -1.89
C ALA A 153 -11.19 7.47 -0.65
N GLU A 154 -11.50 6.26 -0.22
CA GLU A 154 -10.68 5.47 0.68
C GLU A 154 -10.28 4.19 -0.04
N PHE A 155 -8.98 4.02 -0.22
CA PHE A 155 -8.43 2.82 -0.81
C PHE A 155 -8.09 1.79 0.26
N TYR A 156 -8.23 0.53 -0.10
CA TYR A 156 -7.87 -0.59 0.76
C TYR A 156 -7.49 -1.79 -0.09
N PHE A 157 -6.85 -2.79 0.53
CA PHE A 157 -6.36 -3.96 -0.18
C PHE A 157 -7.06 -5.23 0.29
N LYS A 158 -7.26 -6.18 -0.63
CA LYS A 158 -7.68 -7.55 -0.32
C LYS A 158 -6.64 -8.55 -0.83
N CYS A 159 -6.54 -9.70 -0.18
CA CYS A 159 -5.74 -10.80 -0.67
C CYS A 159 -6.34 -11.39 -1.96
N SER A 160 -5.48 -11.79 -2.91
CA SER A 160 -5.89 -12.41 -4.17
C SER A 160 -5.93 -13.94 -4.12
N GLU A 161 -5.45 -14.53 -3.02
CA GLU A 161 -5.12 -15.96 -2.92
C GLU A 161 -6.18 -16.76 -2.15
N HIS A 162 -7.27 -16.11 -1.73
CA HIS A 162 -8.45 -16.77 -1.18
C HIS A 162 -9.71 -16.00 -1.57
N THR A 163 -10.84 -16.69 -1.51
CA THR A 163 -12.15 -16.05 -1.66
C THR A 163 -12.34 -15.00 -0.58
N SER A 164 -12.84 -13.82 -0.95
CA SER A 164 -13.07 -12.76 0.02
C SER A 164 -14.09 -13.17 1.07
N LEU A 165 -13.76 -12.99 2.35
CA LEU A 165 -14.59 -13.36 3.49
C LEU A 165 -15.60 -12.27 3.90
N GLY A 166 -15.78 -11.25 3.07
CA GLY A 166 -16.72 -10.15 3.30
C GLY A 166 -16.12 -8.78 3.01
N GLU A 167 -16.79 -7.73 3.47
CA GLU A 167 -16.35 -6.34 3.30
C GLU A 167 -15.15 -5.98 4.18
N GLN A 168 -15.05 -6.60 5.36
CA GLN A 168 -13.99 -6.39 6.35
C GLN A 168 -12.74 -7.27 6.11
N ASP A 169 -12.74 -8.05 5.03
CA ASP A 169 -11.62 -8.91 4.65
C ASP A 169 -10.51 -8.09 3.99
N GLU A 170 -9.84 -7.29 4.80
CA GLU A 170 -8.76 -6.38 4.40
C GLU A 170 -7.38 -7.01 4.64
N ALA A 171 -6.43 -6.66 3.79
CA ALA A 171 -5.03 -7.06 3.89
C ALA A 171 -4.14 -5.81 3.95
N VAL A 172 -3.02 -5.89 4.67
CA VAL A 172 -2.14 -4.74 4.85
C VAL A 172 -1.20 -4.64 3.66
N PRO A 173 -1.15 -3.50 2.94
CA PRO A 173 -0.21 -3.32 1.83
C PRO A 173 1.23 -3.24 2.33
N LEU A 174 2.11 -4.02 1.70
CA LEU A 174 3.55 -4.01 1.93
C LEU A 174 4.22 -3.22 0.80
N TYR A 175 3.99 -1.91 0.79
CA TYR A 175 4.33 -1.00 -0.31
C TYR A 175 5.83 -0.82 -0.59
N LEU A 176 6.70 -1.23 0.34
CA LEU A 176 8.14 -1.28 0.12
C LEU A 176 8.58 -2.55 -0.63
N ILE A 177 7.69 -3.53 -0.79
CA ILE A 177 7.93 -4.72 -1.63
C ILE A 177 7.42 -4.42 -3.04
N ARG A 178 8.29 -4.60 -4.04
CA ARG A 178 8.00 -4.26 -5.43
C ARG A 178 8.45 -5.37 -6.38
N PRO A 179 7.78 -5.52 -7.53
CA PRO A 179 8.32 -6.36 -8.58
C PRO A 179 9.64 -5.76 -9.09
N ASN A 180 10.62 -6.60 -9.39
CA ASN A 180 11.91 -6.16 -9.89
C ASN A 180 11.89 -6.10 -11.43
N LEU A 181 11.19 -5.10 -11.97
CA LEU A 181 11.00 -4.99 -13.42
C LEU A 181 12.32 -4.64 -14.14
N SER A 182 13.18 -3.89 -13.45
CA SER A 182 14.48 -3.41 -13.93
C SER A 182 15.66 -4.33 -13.57
N ASP A 183 15.40 -5.53 -13.03
CA ASP A 183 16.40 -6.55 -12.69
C ASP A 183 17.56 -5.99 -11.81
N ILE A 184 17.22 -5.11 -10.86
CA ILE A 184 18.16 -4.45 -9.95
C ILE A 184 18.76 -5.50 -9.00
N PRO A 185 20.09 -5.63 -8.90
CA PRO A 185 20.73 -6.58 -7.99
C PRO A 185 20.55 -6.16 -6.53
N CYS A 186 20.43 -7.14 -5.64
CA CYS A 186 20.36 -6.90 -4.20
C CYS A 186 21.67 -6.28 -3.67
N LEU A 187 21.58 -5.19 -2.92
CA LEU A 187 22.73 -4.50 -2.31
C LEU A 187 23.61 -5.43 -1.45
N ALA A 188 23.01 -6.43 -0.79
CA ALA A 188 23.72 -7.31 0.14
C ALA A 188 24.40 -8.54 -0.50
N CYS A 189 23.71 -9.27 -1.39
CA CYS A 189 24.26 -10.49 -1.99
C CYS A 189 24.67 -10.34 -3.48
N GLY A 190 24.27 -9.26 -4.15
CA GLY A 190 24.52 -9.05 -5.58
C GLY A 190 23.57 -9.82 -6.51
N ASP A 191 22.74 -10.73 -6.00
CA ASP A 191 21.81 -11.51 -6.81
C ASP A 191 20.61 -10.67 -7.26
N VAL A 192 20.10 -10.97 -8.47
CA VAL A 192 18.82 -10.45 -8.96
C VAL A 192 17.70 -11.35 -8.46
N SER A 193 16.72 -10.77 -7.79
CA SER A 193 15.54 -11.47 -7.24
C SER A 193 14.26 -10.73 -7.63
N ASP A 194 13.12 -11.43 -7.60
CA ASP A 194 11.80 -10.85 -7.80
C ASP A 194 10.79 -11.56 -6.87
N PRO A 195 10.06 -10.85 -5.98
CA PRO A 195 10.14 -9.40 -5.73
C PRO A 195 11.35 -8.98 -4.89
N VAL A 196 11.51 -7.66 -4.77
CA VAL A 196 12.54 -7.00 -3.95
C VAL A 196 11.92 -6.08 -2.90
N PHE A 197 12.70 -5.75 -1.87
CA PHE A 197 12.40 -4.73 -0.88
C PHE A 197 13.17 -3.45 -1.22
N VAL A 198 12.46 -2.34 -1.37
CA VAL A 198 13.00 -1.02 -1.69
C VAL A 198 12.90 -0.14 -0.44
N PHE A 199 14.03 0.29 0.10
CA PHE A 199 14.06 1.14 1.29
C PHE A 199 13.59 2.57 0.97
N PRO A 200 12.91 3.25 1.92
CA PRO A 200 12.37 4.59 1.71
C PRO A 200 13.43 5.69 1.88
N CYS A 201 14.63 5.48 1.34
CA CYS A 201 15.69 6.49 1.27
C CYS A 201 15.71 7.17 -0.11
N PRO A 202 16.33 8.36 -0.27
CA PRO A 202 16.42 9.06 -1.55
C PRO A 202 17.02 8.21 -2.68
N GLU A 203 18.03 7.40 -2.37
CA GLU A 203 18.70 6.51 -3.32
C GLU A 203 17.90 5.24 -3.67
N GLY A 204 16.76 5.00 -3.00
CA GLY A 204 15.93 3.82 -3.24
C GLY A 204 16.66 2.48 -3.11
N HIS A 205 17.57 2.32 -2.13
CA HIS A 205 18.36 1.10 -1.96
C HIS A 205 17.50 -0.16 -1.96
N VAL A 206 17.97 -1.19 -2.67
CA VAL A 206 17.20 -2.42 -2.93
C VAL A 206 17.87 -3.63 -2.29
N THR A 207 17.08 -4.51 -1.68
CA THR A 207 17.51 -5.83 -1.21
C THR A 207 16.54 -6.92 -1.66
N CYS A 208 17.02 -8.14 -1.90
CA CYS A 208 16.12 -9.29 -1.99
C CYS A 208 15.43 -9.53 -0.62
N LEU A 209 14.31 -10.24 -0.62
CA LEU A 209 13.55 -10.47 0.62
C LEU A 209 14.32 -11.29 1.65
N ASP A 210 15.21 -12.19 1.23
CA ASP A 210 15.99 -13.01 2.16
C ASP A 210 17.07 -12.19 2.88
N CYS A 211 17.78 -11.33 2.15
CA CYS A 211 18.71 -10.38 2.76
C CYS A 211 18.00 -9.38 3.67
N PHE A 212 16.79 -8.93 3.32
CA PHE A 212 15.98 -8.11 4.22
C PHE A 212 15.63 -8.85 5.52
N ARG A 213 15.18 -10.11 5.44
CA ARG A 213 14.91 -10.95 6.63
C ARG A 213 16.16 -11.11 7.49
N GLN A 214 17.31 -11.41 6.88
CA GLN A 214 18.55 -11.60 7.61
C GLN A 214 19.02 -10.30 8.30
N TYR A 215 18.86 -9.15 7.62
CA TYR A 215 19.10 -7.83 8.20
C TYR A 215 18.23 -7.61 9.45
N CYS A 216 16.92 -7.86 9.34
CA CYS A 216 16.01 -7.76 10.47
C CYS A 216 16.40 -8.69 11.63
N ILE A 217 16.73 -9.95 11.36
CA ILE A 217 17.10 -10.93 12.40
C ILE A 217 18.36 -10.51 13.14
N THR A 218 19.37 -10.02 12.40
CA THR A 218 20.65 -9.57 12.97
C THR A 218 20.40 -8.37 13.88
N LYS A 219 19.68 -7.36 13.40
CA LYS A 219 19.36 -6.16 14.19
C LYS A 219 18.44 -6.46 15.38
N LEU A 220 17.53 -7.43 15.25
CA LEU A 220 16.65 -7.84 16.34
C LEU A 220 17.43 -8.54 17.46
N SER A 221 18.34 -9.44 17.09
CA SER A 221 19.19 -10.18 18.04
C SER A 221 20.11 -9.25 18.83
N GLU A 222 20.60 -8.20 18.18
CA GLU A 222 21.47 -7.18 18.77
C GLU A 222 20.71 -6.03 19.46
N ARG A 223 19.37 -6.08 19.53
CA ARG A 223 18.50 -4.98 20.02
C ARG A 223 18.77 -3.62 19.36
N GLN A 224 19.13 -3.62 18.07
CA GLN A 224 19.47 -2.43 17.28
C GLN A 224 18.31 -1.89 16.44
N PHE A 225 17.08 -2.33 16.70
CA PHE A 225 15.91 -1.63 16.20
C PHE A 225 15.79 -0.27 16.90
N TRP A 226 15.33 0.72 16.16
CA TRP A 226 15.16 2.08 16.65
C TRP A 226 13.73 2.27 17.17
N GLN A 227 13.58 2.73 18.41
CA GLN A 227 12.28 3.16 18.92
C GLN A 227 11.98 4.57 18.39
N HIS A 228 11.29 4.65 17.25
CA HIS A 228 10.83 5.90 16.65
C HIS A 228 9.56 6.39 17.36
N PRO A 229 9.43 7.69 17.70
CA PRO A 229 8.25 8.21 18.40
C PRO A 229 6.94 7.98 17.63
N GLU A 230 6.96 8.11 16.31
CA GLU A 230 5.77 8.00 15.47
C GLU A 230 5.56 6.62 14.84
N TYR A 231 6.65 5.91 14.52
CA TYR A 231 6.60 4.67 13.73
C TYR A 231 6.77 3.42 14.60
N GLY A 232 7.03 3.60 15.89
CA GLY A 232 7.33 2.52 16.81
C GLY A 232 8.72 1.93 16.60
N TYR A 233 8.87 0.66 16.96
CA TYR A 233 10.13 -0.06 16.89
C TYR A 233 10.44 -0.43 15.43
N THR A 234 11.42 0.20 14.79
CA THR A 234 11.61 0.07 13.34
C THR A 234 13.09 0.04 12.94
N LEU A 235 13.37 -0.14 11.65
CA LEU A 235 14.70 -0.11 11.06
C LEU A 235 14.79 0.96 9.96
N ALA A 236 16.00 1.48 9.80
CA ALA A 236 16.39 2.34 8.70
C ALA A 236 17.06 1.53 7.58
N CYS A 237 17.39 2.20 6.48
CA CYS A 237 18.19 1.65 5.40
C CYS A 237 19.53 1.09 5.92
N PRO A 238 19.97 -0.10 5.50
CA PRO A 238 21.24 -0.70 5.93
C PRO A 238 22.47 0.14 5.53
N ALA A 239 22.34 1.01 4.53
CA ALA A 239 23.39 1.96 4.13
C ALA A 239 23.48 3.20 5.05
N GLY A 240 22.62 3.33 6.07
CA GLY A 240 22.65 4.46 7.00
C GLY A 240 22.12 5.77 6.43
N CYS A 241 21.28 5.72 5.39
CA CYS A 241 20.67 6.91 4.79
C CYS A 241 19.76 7.65 5.77
N ALA A 242 19.73 8.98 5.68
CA ALA A 242 18.76 9.81 6.39
C ALA A 242 17.32 9.50 5.95
N ASP A 243 16.36 9.77 6.85
CA ASP A 243 14.91 9.69 6.63
C ASP A 243 14.40 8.37 6.04
N SER A 244 15.12 7.27 6.32
CA SER A 244 14.91 5.97 5.68
C SER A 244 14.20 4.95 6.56
N PHE A 245 13.51 5.40 7.61
CA PHE A 245 12.78 4.53 8.52
C PHE A 245 11.58 3.86 7.84
N ILE A 246 11.42 2.57 8.10
CA ILE A 246 10.25 1.81 7.65
C ILE A 246 9.04 2.24 8.48
N LYS A 247 8.09 2.93 7.85
CA LYS A 247 6.90 3.48 8.54
C LYS A 247 5.84 2.41 8.83
N GLU A 248 5.68 1.46 7.91
CA GLU A 248 4.71 0.36 8.05
C GLU A 248 5.36 -0.87 8.66
N ILE A 249 5.11 -1.11 9.95
CA ILE A 249 5.71 -2.19 10.73
C ILE A 249 5.30 -3.60 10.25
N HIS A 250 4.20 -3.74 9.51
CA HIS A 250 3.77 -5.04 9.00
C HIS A 250 4.76 -5.64 7.99
N HIS A 251 5.70 -4.86 7.44
CA HIS A 251 6.82 -5.42 6.67
C HIS A 251 7.64 -6.43 7.49
N PHE A 252 7.75 -6.27 8.81
CA PHE A 252 8.45 -7.22 9.67
C PHE A 252 7.71 -8.55 9.84
N ARG A 253 6.45 -8.68 9.38
CA ARG A 253 5.75 -9.97 9.28
C ARG A 253 6.36 -10.93 8.25
N LEU A 254 7.35 -10.48 7.47
CA LEU A 254 8.18 -11.36 6.65
C LEU A 254 9.09 -12.28 7.48
N LEU A 255 9.30 -11.95 8.76
CA LEU A 255 9.97 -12.80 9.73
C LEU A 255 9.10 -14.00 10.10
N THR A 256 9.72 -15.03 10.67
CA THR A 256 8.97 -16.15 11.26
C THR A 256 8.12 -15.68 12.44
N ASN A 257 7.08 -16.44 12.80
CA ASN A 257 6.21 -16.10 13.94
C ASN A 257 6.98 -15.89 15.25
N ASN A 258 8.01 -16.72 15.51
CA ASN A 258 8.82 -16.59 16.72
C ASN A 258 9.65 -15.30 16.73
N GLN A 259 10.27 -14.97 15.59
CA GLN A 259 11.05 -13.74 15.44
C GLN A 259 10.16 -12.50 15.49
N TYR A 260 8.97 -12.54 14.87
CA TYR A 260 8.02 -11.44 14.94
C TYR A 260 7.47 -11.24 16.36
N ALA A 261 7.18 -12.32 17.09
CA ALA A 261 6.79 -12.24 18.50
C ALA A 261 7.91 -11.65 19.36
N GLN A 262 9.17 -12.05 19.11
CA GLN A 262 10.34 -11.47 19.76
C GLN A 262 10.49 -9.97 19.45
N TYR A 263 10.26 -9.57 18.20
CA TYR A 263 10.22 -8.17 17.78
C TYR A 263 9.16 -7.36 18.55
N GLN A 264 7.93 -7.87 18.66
CA GLN A 264 6.87 -7.21 19.43
C GLN A 264 7.22 -7.09 20.91
N ARG A 265 7.79 -8.15 21.50
CA ARG A 265 8.24 -8.15 22.89
C ARG A 265 9.33 -7.10 23.12
N PHE A 266 10.39 -7.12 22.31
CA PHE A 266 11.50 -6.16 22.45
C PHE A 266 11.05 -4.72 22.22
N GLY A 267 10.21 -4.45 21.22
CA GLY A 267 9.64 -3.12 21.04
C GLY A 267 8.82 -2.63 22.24
N THR A 268 8.09 -3.55 22.90
CA THR A 268 7.33 -3.22 24.12
C THR A 268 8.27 -2.96 25.31
N GLU A 269 9.29 -3.80 25.49
CA GLU A 269 10.31 -3.62 26.54
C GLU A 269 11.03 -2.27 26.38
N GLU A 270 11.52 -1.97 25.18
CA GLU A 270 12.24 -0.72 24.88
C GLU A 270 11.34 0.51 25.04
N PHE A 271 10.05 0.42 24.67
CA PHE A 271 9.09 1.48 24.93
C PHE A 271 8.96 1.78 26.42
N VAL A 272 8.74 0.74 27.25
CA VAL A 272 8.61 0.88 28.70
C VAL A 272 9.86 1.54 29.30
N LEU A 273 11.04 1.05 28.94
CA LEU A 273 12.32 1.57 29.45
C LEU A 273 12.54 3.04 29.03
N ARG A 274 12.25 3.40 27.77
CA ARG A 274 12.39 4.79 27.30
C ARG A 274 11.37 5.75 27.91
N SER A 275 10.20 5.25 28.28
CA SER A 275 9.19 6.03 29.01
C SER A 275 9.49 6.18 30.50
N GLY A 276 10.68 5.77 30.97
CA GLY A 276 11.07 5.84 32.39
C GLY A 276 10.49 4.72 33.26
N GLY A 277 9.85 3.73 32.64
CA GLY A 277 9.38 2.54 33.32
C GLY A 277 10.48 1.53 33.62
N VAL A 278 10.08 0.47 34.32
CA VAL A 278 10.97 -0.65 34.68
C VAL A 278 10.35 -1.98 34.27
N LEU A 279 11.19 -2.99 34.05
CA LEU A 279 10.75 -4.36 33.83
C LEU A 279 10.83 -5.15 35.14
N CYS A 280 9.83 -5.97 35.41
CA CYS A 280 9.83 -6.85 36.58
C CYS A 280 11.02 -7.83 36.51
N PRO A 281 11.91 -7.83 37.53
CA PRO A 281 13.12 -8.64 37.52
C PRO A 281 12.88 -10.12 37.84
N GLN A 282 11.66 -10.49 38.26
CA GLN A 282 11.34 -11.88 38.60
C GLN A 282 11.54 -12.79 37.37
N PRO A 283 12.26 -13.91 37.51
CA PRO A 283 12.52 -14.82 36.41
C PRO A 283 11.22 -15.29 35.74
N GLY A 284 11.12 -15.10 34.43
CA GLY A 284 9.94 -15.47 33.65
C GLY A 284 8.76 -14.50 33.74
N CYS A 285 8.87 -13.39 34.47
CA CYS A 285 7.85 -12.34 34.49
C CYS A 285 8.07 -11.30 33.38
N GLY A 286 9.05 -10.40 33.55
CA GLY A 286 9.37 -9.36 32.55
C GLY A 286 8.23 -8.36 32.28
N MET A 287 7.24 -8.25 33.19
CA MET A 287 6.14 -7.29 33.05
C MET A 287 6.69 -5.86 33.03
N GLY A 288 6.30 -5.07 32.04
CA GLY A 288 6.65 -3.65 31.97
C GLY A 288 5.74 -2.80 32.85
N ILE A 289 6.34 -1.95 33.68
CA ILE A 289 5.66 -1.15 34.70
C ILE A 289 6.00 0.32 34.47
N LEU A 290 4.98 1.13 34.18
CA LEU A 290 5.06 2.59 34.13
C LEU A 290 4.52 3.12 35.47
N ALA A 291 5.40 3.60 36.33
CA ALA A 291 5.04 4.21 37.61
C ALA A 291 5.30 5.71 37.59
N ASP A 292 4.74 6.43 38.56
CA ASP A 292 5.01 7.85 38.72
C ASP A 292 6.52 8.08 38.93
N PRO A 293 7.12 9.15 38.36
CA PRO A 293 8.56 9.39 38.44
C PRO A 293 9.13 9.43 39.87
N ASP A 294 8.30 9.85 40.84
CA ASP A 294 8.68 9.94 42.25
C ASP A 294 8.43 8.64 43.04
N CYS A 295 7.83 7.63 42.40
CA CYS A 295 7.50 6.36 43.03
C CYS A 295 8.74 5.46 43.14
N THR A 296 9.23 5.27 44.36
CA THR A 296 10.40 4.41 44.63
C THR A 296 10.03 2.97 44.98
N LYS A 297 8.75 2.69 45.25
CA LYS A 297 8.25 1.35 45.58
C LYS A 297 7.38 0.84 44.44
N ILE A 298 8.00 0.04 43.58
CA ILE A 298 7.33 -0.57 42.43
C ILE A 298 6.77 -1.93 42.82
N THR A 299 5.52 -2.18 42.44
CA THR A 299 4.79 -3.43 42.69
C THR A 299 4.35 -3.99 41.33
N CYS A 300 4.55 -5.30 41.11
CA CYS A 300 4.13 -5.99 39.89
C CYS A 300 2.65 -6.37 39.96
N ILE A 301 1.79 -5.37 39.75
CA ILE A 301 0.33 -5.49 39.83
C ILE A 301 -0.15 -6.54 38.84
N ASN A 302 -0.98 -7.49 39.30
CA ASN A 302 -1.48 -8.63 38.53
C ASN A 302 -0.39 -9.57 38.00
N GLY A 303 0.81 -9.51 38.58
CA GLY A 303 1.93 -10.39 38.27
C GLY A 303 2.41 -11.15 39.50
N CYS A 304 3.70 -11.05 39.76
CA CYS A 304 4.41 -11.86 40.75
C CYS A 304 4.66 -11.17 42.10
N GLY A 305 4.10 -9.98 42.33
CA GLY A 305 4.28 -9.23 43.58
C GLY A 305 4.16 -7.75 43.38
#